data_AF-A0A2V1AW75-F1
#
_entry.id   AF-A0A2V1AW75-F1
#
_cell.length_a   1.000
_cell.length_b   1.000
_cell.length_c   1.000
_cell.angle_alpha   90.00
_cell.angle_beta   90.00
_cell.angle_gamma   90.00
#
_symmetry.space_group_name_H-M   'P 1'
#
loop_
_entity.id
_entity.type
_entity.pdbx_description
1 polymer ?
#
loop_
_entity_poly.entity_id
_entity_poly.type
_entity_poly.pdbx_seq_one_letter_code
_entity_poly.pdbx_strand_id
1 'polypeptide(L)'
;MAYPDPLKVVSRKITENIVLSSSGFRRFDKINFGARMALFNYNGSIVVWSALPYGDGVKKALEMTSGSESPSVSYVIVPDKEHTMAAKSFKQEFPQLKIIAMEGVDLGSEAPVDHVITEKYKDVLLDSKKLQEIGIKDSVILDNFEFVYLPEHTNKELVMYDKNSKSLFQADLFFNLRSDDKNEQFSKDSGFPEGASVFTGFSYPAKYMNPDSKVGRFLMNKAANSSAAAEGIKNIYKWDFDRLVMCHGSVFETGGKEAFHKVFEKVLKK
;
A
#
# COMPACT_ATOMS: atom_id res chain seq x y z
N MET A 1 -2.29 -8.04 -15.62
CA MET A 1 -2.75 -7.46 -14.34
C MET A 1 -3.89 -6.54 -14.72
N ALA A 2 -5.09 -6.81 -14.23
CA ALA A 2 -6.28 -6.12 -14.71
C ALA A 2 -7.15 -5.64 -13.57
N TYR A 3 -7.43 -4.34 -13.60
CA TYR A 3 -8.56 -3.73 -12.92
C TYR A 3 -9.86 -4.08 -13.67
N PRO A 4 -11.02 -4.09 -13.00
CA PRO A 4 -12.29 -4.16 -13.69
C PRO A 4 -12.45 -2.94 -14.62
N ASP A 5 -13.15 -3.16 -15.74
CA ASP A 5 -13.55 -2.12 -16.68
C ASP A 5 -15.08 -2.16 -16.84
N PRO A 6 -15.83 -1.12 -16.43
CA PRO A 6 -15.33 0.11 -15.79
C PRO A 6 -14.76 -0.15 -14.39
N LEU A 7 -13.84 0.72 -13.95
CA LEU A 7 -13.26 0.66 -12.60
C LEU A 7 -14.36 0.84 -11.54
N LYS A 8 -14.39 -0.08 -10.58
CA LYS A 8 -15.34 -0.05 -9.45
C LYS A 8 -14.59 0.17 -8.15
N VAL A 9 -14.85 1.31 -7.51
CA VAL A 9 -14.16 1.74 -6.29
C VAL A 9 -15.13 1.78 -5.12
N VAL A 10 -14.73 1.18 -4.01
CA VAL A 10 -15.43 1.22 -2.72
C VAL A 10 -14.53 1.95 -1.73
N SER A 11 -15.04 3.01 -1.12
CA SER A 11 -14.25 3.86 -0.22
C SER A 11 -14.86 3.93 1.17
N ARG A 12 -14.01 3.95 2.19
CA ARG A 12 -14.41 4.12 3.59
C ARG A 12 -13.35 4.91 4.37
N LYS A 13 -13.80 5.70 5.34
CA LYS A 13 -12.91 6.31 6.33
C LYS A 13 -12.42 5.25 7.32
N ILE A 14 -11.14 5.30 7.67
CA ILE A 14 -10.56 4.56 8.81
C ILE A 14 -10.14 5.49 9.95
N THR A 15 -9.96 6.76 9.64
CA THR A 15 -9.84 7.88 10.59
C THR A 15 -10.51 9.11 9.94
N GLU A 16 -10.54 10.24 10.64
CA GLU A 16 -11.02 11.49 10.03
C GLU A 16 -10.16 11.95 8.84
N ASN A 17 -8.86 11.64 8.86
CA ASN A 17 -7.91 12.10 7.86
C ASN A 17 -7.55 11.04 6.82
N ILE A 18 -7.99 9.78 7.00
CA ILE A 18 -7.57 8.67 6.16
C ILE A 18 -8.77 7.92 5.58
N VAL A 19 -8.81 7.86 4.25
CA VAL A 19 -9.76 7.07 3.48
C VAL A 19 -9.03 5.92 2.78
N LEU A 20 -9.58 4.71 2.91
CA LEU A 20 -9.18 3.58 2.09
C LEU A 20 -10.13 3.43 0.93
N SER A 21 -9.59 3.26 -0.26
CA SER A 21 -10.33 2.97 -1.49
C SER A 21 -9.89 1.65 -2.06
N SER A 22 -10.84 0.79 -2.40
CA SER A 22 -10.60 -0.59 -2.79
C SER A 22 -11.32 -0.94 -4.08
N SER A 23 -10.69 -1.81 -4.87
CA SER A 23 -11.25 -2.32 -6.13
C SER A 23 -10.97 -3.80 -6.24
N GLY A 24 -11.77 -4.50 -7.05
CA GLY A 24 -11.36 -5.78 -7.60
C GLY A 24 -10.07 -5.64 -8.40
N PHE A 25 -9.25 -6.68 -8.40
CA PHE A 25 -8.05 -6.76 -9.24
C PHE A 25 -7.62 -8.22 -9.42
N ARG A 26 -7.17 -8.54 -10.63
CA ARG A 26 -6.69 -9.87 -10.98
C ARG A 26 -5.25 -9.86 -11.50
N ARG A 27 -4.44 -10.77 -10.97
CA ARG A 27 -3.15 -11.16 -11.58
C ARG A 27 -3.37 -12.24 -12.63
N PHE A 28 -2.69 -12.09 -13.77
CA PHE A 28 -2.83 -12.94 -14.96
C PHE A 28 -4.29 -13.14 -15.42
N ASP A 29 -5.15 -12.15 -15.13
CA ASP A 29 -6.59 -12.13 -15.40
C ASP A 29 -7.40 -13.29 -14.78
N LYS A 30 -6.77 -14.06 -13.88
CA LYS A 30 -7.29 -15.31 -13.32
C LYS A 30 -7.31 -15.35 -11.80
N ILE A 31 -6.31 -14.74 -11.15
CA ILE A 31 -6.10 -14.86 -9.72
C ILE A 31 -6.55 -13.57 -9.04
N ASN A 32 -7.58 -13.66 -8.21
CA ASN A 32 -8.11 -12.55 -7.44
C ASN A 32 -7.11 -12.15 -6.34
N PHE A 33 -6.65 -10.90 -6.38
CA PHE A 33 -5.81 -10.27 -5.35
C PHE A 33 -6.50 -9.07 -4.70
N GLY A 34 -7.38 -8.39 -5.45
CA GLY A 34 -7.94 -7.10 -5.02
C GLY A 34 -6.89 -6.00 -5.08
N ALA A 35 -7.28 -4.75 -4.88
CA ALA A 35 -6.35 -3.63 -4.86
C ALA A 35 -6.84 -2.58 -3.87
N ARG A 36 -5.90 -1.85 -3.26
CA ARG A 36 -6.20 -0.79 -2.31
C ARG A 36 -5.28 0.41 -2.52
N MET A 37 -5.90 1.57 -2.40
CA MET A 37 -5.28 2.89 -2.29
C MET A 37 -5.63 3.48 -0.92
N ALA A 38 -4.67 4.15 -0.29
CA ALA A 38 -4.92 4.95 0.90
C ALA A 38 -4.73 6.44 0.57
N LEU A 39 -5.64 7.27 1.07
CA LEU A 39 -5.65 8.71 0.88
C LEU A 39 -5.52 9.36 2.25
N PHE A 40 -4.58 10.28 2.40
CA PHE A 40 -4.27 10.96 3.65
C PHE A 40 -4.46 12.46 3.45
N ASN A 41 -5.37 13.09 4.16
CA ASN A 41 -5.53 14.54 4.16
C ASN A 41 -4.81 15.15 5.37
N TYR A 42 -3.65 15.76 5.11
CA TYR A 42 -2.88 16.50 6.10
C TYR A 42 -2.60 17.90 5.57
N ASN A 43 -2.74 18.91 6.43
CA ASN A 43 -2.54 20.32 6.09
C ASN A 43 -3.35 20.78 4.85
N GLY A 44 -4.54 20.19 4.63
CA GLY A 44 -5.43 20.53 3.51
C GLY A 44 -4.97 19.96 2.15
N SER A 45 -3.99 19.08 2.13
CA SER A 45 -3.50 18.41 0.92
C SER A 45 -3.50 16.90 1.07
N ILE A 46 -3.83 16.21 -0.03
CA ILE A 46 -3.89 14.76 -0.07
C ILE A 46 -2.54 14.16 -0.49
N VAL A 47 -2.11 13.16 0.27
CA VAL A 47 -1.07 12.21 -0.10
C VAL A 47 -1.74 10.90 -0.48
N VAL A 48 -1.34 10.31 -1.60
CA VAL A 48 -1.88 9.06 -2.15
C VAL A 48 -0.85 7.96 -1.99
N TRP A 49 -1.23 6.85 -1.35
CA TRP A 49 -0.42 5.64 -1.28
C TRP A 49 -1.03 4.56 -2.17
N SER A 50 -0.23 3.96 -3.07
CA SER A 50 -0.66 2.89 -3.97
C SER A 50 -1.89 3.28 -4.79
N ALA A 51 -1.72 4.21 -5.73
CA ALA A 51 -2.83 4.76 -6.50
C ALA A 51 -3.67 3.67 -7.23
N LEU A 52 -4.99 3.84 -7.22
CA LEU A 52 -5.89 3.20 -8.19
C LEU A 52 -5.98 4.07 -9.45
N PRO A 53 -6.28 3.53 -10.65
CA PRO A 53 -6.43 4.36 -11.84
C PRO A 53 -7.44 5.49 -11.61
N TYR A 54 -7.08 6.71 -12.02
CA TYR A 54 -7.92 7.88 -11.81
C TYR A 54 -9.24 7.76 -12.61
N GLY A 55 -10.34 8.18 -11.99
CA GLY A 55 -11.69 8.11 -12.54
C GLY A 55 -12.73 8.50 -11.48
N ASP A 56 -14.01 8.43 -11.81
CA ASP A 56 -15.10 8.94 -10.96
C ASP A 56 -15.10 8.38 -9.53
N GLY A 57 -14.80 7.09 -9.37
CA GLY A 57 -14.70 6.46 -8.05
C GLY A 57 -13.56 7.01 -7.21
N VAL A 58 -12.40 7.27 -7.83
CA VAL A 58 -11.24 7.89 -7.16
C VAL A 58 -11.52 9.36 -6.87
N LYS A 59 -12.17 10.10 -7.78
CA LYS A 59 -12.58 11.49 -7.54
C LYS A 59 -13.46 11.61 -6.30
N LYS A 60 -14.50 10.79 -6.18
CA LYS A 60 -15.36 10.74 -4.99
C LYS A 60 -14.60 10.40 -3.71
N ALA A 61 -13.59 9.53 -3.80
CA ALA A 61 -12.74 9.20 -2.68
C ALA A 61 -11.89 10.41 -2.23
N LEU A 62 -11.34 11.17 -3.17
CA LEU A 62 -10.58 12.40 -2.87
C LEU A 62 -11.48 13.47 -2.25
N GLU A 63 -12.71 13.64 -2.75
CA GLU A 63 -13.73 14.52 -2.17
C GLU A 63 -14.06 14.09 -0.73
N MET A 64 -14.28 12.79 -0.51
CA MET A 64 -14.52 12.22 0.84
C MET A 64 -13.34 12.46 1.80
N THR A 65 -12.11 12.41 1.30
CA THR A 65 -10.89 12.59 2.11
C THR A 65 -10.65 14.06 2.45
N SER A 66 -10.89 14.96 1.49
CA SER A 66 -10.67 16.40 1.66
C SER A 66 -11.83 17.14 2.32
N GLY A 67 -13.06 16.62 2.18
CA GLY A 67 -14.28 17.37 2.48
C GLY A 67 -14.58 18.49 1.47
N SER A 68 -13.94 18.47 0.29
CA SER A 68 -14.00 19.51 -0.74
C SER A 68 -14.31 18.91 -2.12
N GLU A 69 -15.09 19.62 -2.93
CA GLU A 69 -15.32 19.28 -4.36
C GLU A 69 -14.09 19.57 -5.24
N SER A 70 -13.08 20.24 -4.69
CA SER A 70 -11.81 20.55 -5.36
C SER A 70 -10.64 20.11 -4.46
N PRO A 71 -10.39 18.80 -4.36
CA PRO A 71 -9.30 18.27 -3.55
C PRO A 71 -7.94 18.67 -4.13
N SER A 72 -7.00 19.04 -3.25
CA SER A 72 -5.59 19.18 -3.61
C SER A 72 -4.87 17.85 -3.39
N VAL A 73 -4.06 17.42 -4.36
CA VAL A 73 -3.17 16.25 -4.23
C VAL A 73 -1.73 16.71 -4.43
N SER A 74 -0.91 16.56 -3.39
CA SER A 74 0.50 16.97 -3.42
C SER A 74 1.45 15.82 -3.75
N TYR A 75 1.09 14.58 -3.40
CA TYR A 75 1.99 13.43 -3.54
C TYR A 75 1.28 12.15 -3.95
N VAL A 76 1.94 11.37 -4.80
CA VAL A 76 1.68 9.94 -5.00
C VAL A 76 2.92 9.17 -4.55
N ILE A 77 2.73 8.18 -3.71
CA ILE A 77 3.77 7.28 -3.24
C ILE A 77 3.53 5.91 -3.87
N VAL A 78 4.50 5.49 -4.69
CA VAL A 78 4.54 4.17 -5.30
C VAL A 78 5.25 3.23 -4.32
N PRO A 79 4.56 2.20 -3.80
CA PRO A 79 5.08 1.39 -2.71
C PRO A 79 6.01 0.25 -3.16
N ASP A 80 5.95 -0.18 -4.41
CA ASP A 80 6.88 -1.14 -5.00
C ASP A 80 6.88 -1.05 -6.54
N LYS A 81 7.63 -1.93 -7.22
CA LYS A 81 7.70 -1.97 -8.69
C LYS A 81 6.43 -2.42 -9.42
N GLU A 82 5.49 -3.06 -8.73
CA GLU A 82 4.25 -3.59 -9.32
C GLU A 82 3.07 -2.59 -9.19
N HIS A 83 3.15 -1.64 -8.26
CA HIS A 83 2.10 -0.65 -7.98
C HIS A 83 2.29 0.68 -8.72
N THR A 84 2.70 0.60 -9.99
CA THR A 84 3.10 1.75 -10.82
C THR A 84 1.99 2.26 -11.74
N MET A 85 1.07 1.38 -12.15
CA MET A 85 0.13 1.59 -13.27
C MET A 85 -0.72 2.86 -13.19
N ALA A 86 -1.07 3.31 -11.98
CA ALA A 86 -2.01 4.42 -11.79
C ALA A 86 -1.35 5.79 -11.61
N ALA A 87 -0.04 5.83 -11.32
CA ALA A 87 0.66 7.08 -11.01
C ALA A 87 0.57 8.10 -12.17
N LYS A 88 0.63 7.61 -13.42
CA LYS A 88 0.50 8.44 -14.62
C LYS A 88 -0.85 9.15 -14.70
N SER A 89 -1.95 8.45 -14.41
CA SER A 89 -3.30 9.04 -14.45
C SER A 89 -3.49 10.15 -13.42
N PHE A 90 -2.87 10.01 -12.24
CA PHE A 90 -2.85 11.07 -11.23
C PHE A 90 -2.04 12.28 -11.70
N LYS A 91 -0.85 12.08 -12.28
CA LYS A 91 -0.01 13.19 -12.76
C LYS A 91 -0.69 14.00 -13.86
N GLN A 92 -1.50 13.35 -14.71
CA GLN A 92 -2.28 14.03 -15.75
C GLN A 92 -3.35 14.96 -15.14
N GLU A 93 -4.04 14.52 -14.09
CA GLU A 93 -5.05 15.32 -13.39
C GLU A 93 -4.43 16.43 -12.51
N PHE A 94 -3.33 16.10 -11.81
CA PHE A 94 -2.64 17.01 -10.90
C PHE A 94 -1.19 17.20 -11.36
N PRO A 95 -0.92 18.04 -12.37
CA PRO A 95 0.42 18.18 -12.96
C PRO A 95 1.52 18.56 -11.96
N GLN A 96 1.16 19.24 -10.88
CA GLN A 96 2.07 19.70 -9.84
C GLN A 96 2.35 18.68 -8.72
N LEU A 97 1.61 17.55 -8.68
CA LEU A 97 1.88 16.53 -7.66
C LEU A 97 3.29 15.98 -7.86
N LYS A 98 3.91 15.55 -6.77
CA LYS A 98 5.22 14.90 -6.80
C LYS A 98 5.08 13.40 -6.59
N ILE A 99 5.96 12.63 -7.20
CA ILE A 99 5.99 11.17 -7.07
C ILE A 99 7.20 10.75 -6.22
N ILE A 100 6.93 9.97 -5.18
CA ILE A 100 7.95 9.27 -4.39
C ILE A 100 7.92 7.80 -4.79
N ALA A 101 9.07 7.25 -5.18
CA ALA A 101 9.21 5.83 -5.50
C ALA A 101 10.62 5.35 -5.15
N MET A 102 10.87 4.05 -5.29
CA MET A 102 12.19 3.46 -5.16
C MET A 102 12.88 3.31 -6.51
N GLU A 103 14.19 3.06 -6.46
CA GLU A 103 14.99 2.82 -7.66
C GLU A 103 14.44 1.67 -8.54
N GLY A 104 14.59 1.86 -9.86
CA GLY A 104 14.11 0.91 -10.85
C GLY A 104 12.59 0.94 -11.07
N VAL A 105 11.86 1.87 -10.45
CA VAL A 105 10.54 2.28 -10.93
C VAL A 105 10.74 3.27 -12.07
N ASP A 106 10.19 2.94 -13.24
CA ASP A 106 10.11 3.83 -14.40
C ASP A 106 8.64 4.03 -14.77
N LEU A 107 8.20 5.29 -14.76
CA LEU A 107 6.83 5.72 -15.05
C LEU A 107 6.75 6.50 -16.37
N GLY A 108 7.87 6.59 -17.10
CA GLY A 108 7.99 7.38 -18.31
C GLY A 108 8.08 8.89 -18.07
N SER A 109 8.32 9.63 -19.16
CA SER A 109 8.53 11.09 -19.15
C SER A 109 7.28 11.90 -18.76
N GLU A 110 6.09 11.32 -18.88
CA GLU A 110 4.83 11.99 -18.51
C GLU A 110 4.57 11.97 -17.00
N ALA A 111 5.23 11.08 -16.25
CA ALA A 111 5.07 10.95 -14.81
C ALA A 111 6.42 10.67 -14.11
N PRO A 112 7.43 11.54 -14.27
CA PRO A 112 8.75 11.32 -13.71
C PRO A 112 8.69 11.20 -12.19
N VAL A 113 9.54 10.34 -11.63
CA VAL A 113 9.71 10.21 -10.19
C VAL A 113 10.51 11.41 -9.67
N ASP A 114 9.89 12.22 -8.80
CA ASP A 114 10.50 13.42 -8.23
C ASP A 114 11.49 13.11 -7.10
N HIS A 115 11.21 12.06 -6.32
CA HIS A 115 12.03 11.62 -5.19
C HIS A 115 12.27 10.12 -5.25
N VAL A 116 13.53 9.72 -5.44
CA VAL A 116 13.92 8.31 -5.58
C VAL A 116 14.62 7.82 -4.32
N ILE A 117 14.08 6.77 -3.72
CA ILE A 117 14.71 6.04 -2.60
C ILE A 117 15.59 4.93 -3.18
N THR A 118 16.90 5.00 -2.91
CA THR A 118 17.90 4.07 -3.48
C THR A 118 18.46 3.11 -2.42
N GLU A 119 19.27 2.13 -2.83
CA GLU A 119 19.95 1.20 -1.91
C GLU A 119 20.80 1.89 -0.83
N LYS A 120 21.18 3.18 -0.99
CA LYS A 120 21.80 3.98 0.07
C LYS A 120 20.99 3.93 1.38
N TYR A 121 19.67 3.80 1.26
CA TYR A 121 18.71 3.82 2.37
C TYR A 121 18.14 2.43 2.70
N LYS A 122 18.78 1.37 2.20
CA LYS A 122 18.40 -0.03 2.45
C LYS A 122 18.24 -0.31 3.95
N ASP A 123 17.08 -0.86 4.33
CA ASP A 123 16.80 -1.36 5.69
C ASP A 123 16.87 -0.30 6.81
N VAL A 124 17.02 0.97 6.45
CA VAL A 124 17.14 2.10 7.38
C VAL A 124 15.78 2.75 7.61
N LEU A 125 15.52 3.17 8.85
CA LEU A 125 14.40 4.06 9.17
C LEU A 125 14.59 5.43 8.51
N LEU A 126 13.72 5.77 7.57
CA LEU A 126 13.65 7.07 6.90
C LEU A 126 12.73 8.00 7.69
N ASP A 127 13.33 8.63 8.69
CA ASP A 127 12.77 9.76 9.44
C ASP A 127 12.81 11.06 8.62
N SER A 128 12.27 12.15 9.19
CA SER A 128 12.22 13.47 8.54
C SER A 128 13.59 13.96 8.07
N LYS A 129 14.67 13.71 8.82
CA LYS A 129 16.03 14.13 8.45
C LYS A 129 16.52 13.39 7.22
N LYS A 130 16.33 12.06 7.15
CA LYS A 130 16.75 11.28 5.97
C LYS A 130 15.88 11.57 4.74
N LEU A 131 14.59 11.86 4.93
CA LEU A 131 13.71 12.29 3.85
C LEU A 131 14.16 13.64 3.25
N GLN A 132 14.67 14.55 4.08
CA GLN A 132 15.31 15.79 3.59
C GLN A 132 16.57 15.53 2.76
N GLU A 133 17.38 14.52 3.10
CA GLU A 133 18.53 14.09 2.28
C GLU A 133 18.10 13.54 0.91
N ILE A 134 16.87 13.02 0.79
CA ILE A 134 16.23 12.56 -0.46
C ILE A 134 15.60 13.75 -1.24
N GLY A 135 15.69 14.97 -0.70
CA GLY A 135 15.19 16.19 -1.32
C GLY A 135 13.74 16.52 -0.97
N ILE A 136 13.10 15.75 -0.09
CA ILE A 136 11.74 16.03 0.38
C ILE A 136 11.80 17.17 1.39
N LYS A 137 11.10 18.27 1.10
CA LYS A 137 11.04 19.47 1.95
C LYS A 137 9.65 19.78 2.51
N ASP A 138 8.64 19.05 2.03
CA ASP A 138 7.24 19.34 2.36
C ASP A 138 6.86 18.74 3.71
N SER A 139 6.38 19.59 4.62
CA SER A 139 5.84 19.22 5.92
C SER A 139 4.77 18.12 5.86
N VAL A 140 3.97 18.05 4.78
CA VAL A 140 2.93 17.03 4.63
C VAL A 140 3.51 15.61 4.69
N ILE A 141 4.75 15.43 4.21
CA ILE A 141 5.48 14.17 4.29
C ILE A 141 6.29 14.09 5.58
N LEU A 142 7.13 15.11 5.84
CA LEU A 142 8.13 15.09 6.90
C LEU A 142 7.52 14.97 8.31
N ASP A 143 6.34 15.58 8.52
CA ASP A 143 5.72 15.64 9.83
C ASP A 143 4.83 14.44 10.11
N ASN A 144 4.35 13.74 9.07
CA ASN A 144 3.31 12.71 9.21
C ASN A 144 3.81 11.29 8.99
N PHE A 145 4.81 11.10 8.13
CA PHE A 145 5.23 9.75 7.70
C PHE A 145 6.68 9.43 8.04
N GLU A 146 6.92 8.14 8.25
CA GLU A 146 8.25 7.53 8.24
C GLU A 146 8.23 6.33 7.30
N PHE A 147 9.38 5.93 6.79
CA PHE A 147 9.47 4.83 5.84
C PHE A 147 10.60 3.87 6.17
N VAL A 148 10.48 2.64 5.68
CA VAL A 148 11.59 1.69 5.59
C VAL A 148 11.58 1.10 4.18
N TYR A 149 12.72 1.17 3.51
CA TYR A 149 12.90 0.59 2.18
C TYR A 149 13.59 -0.77 2.27
N LEU A 150 12.94 -1.80 1.70
CA LEU A 150 13.40 -3.19 1.66
C LEU A 150 13.76 -3.57 0.21
N PRO A 151 14.96 -3.21 -0.28
CA PRO A 151 15.38 -3.50 -1.65
C PRO A 151 15.55 -4.99 -1.97
N GLU A 152 15.66 -5.83 -0.92
CA GLU A 152 15.78 -7.28 -1.04
C GLU A 152 14.42 -7.98 -1.27
N HIS A 153 13.31 -7.27 -1.04
CA HIS A 153 11.99 -7.77 -1.42
C HIS A 153 11.95 -7.93 -2.94
N THR A 154 11.27 -8.98 -3.43
CA THR A 154 11.21 -9.32 -4.87
C THR A 154 10.73 -8.14 -5.73
N ASN A 155 9.85 -7.30 -5.18
CA ASN A 155 9.34 -6.10 -5.87
C ASN A 155 10.05 -4.78 -5.47
N LYS A 156 11.08 -4.82 -4.61
CA LYS A 156 11.67 -3.64 -3.93
C LYS A 156 10.61 -2.84 -3.16
N GLU A 157 10.33 -3.25 -1.94
CA GLU A 157 9.19 -2.78 -1.14
C GLU A 157 9.53 -1.54 -0.32
N LEU A 158 8.68 -0.53 -0.36
CA LEU A 158 8.65 0.59 0.56
C LEU A 158 7.51 0.37 1.55
N VAL A 159 7.80 0.48 2.84
CA VAL A 159 6.82 0.41 3.92
C VAL A 159 6.70 1.78 4.55
N MET A 160 5.47 2.24 4.79
CA MET A 160 5.18 3.55 5.37
C MET A 160 4.49 3.40 6.72
N TYR A 161 4.87 4.24 7.67
CA TYR A 161 4.22 4.39 8.95
C TYR A 161 3.61 5.78 9.06
N ASP A 162 2.30 5.84 9.31
CA ASP A 162 1.60 7.08 9.62
C ASP A 162 1.62 7.30 11.14
N LYS A 163 2.36 8.33 11.58
CA LYS A 163 2.60 8.61 13.00
C LYS A 163 1.33 9.03 13.74
N ASN A 164 0.40 9.69 13.05
CA ASN A 164 -0.81 10.24 13.65
C ASN A 164 -1.83 9.16 14.00
N SER A 165 -2.09 8.24 13.06
CA SER A 165 -3.06 7.15 13.24
C SER A 165 -2.45 5.88 13.80
N LYS A 166 -1.12 5.82 13.98
CA LYS A 166 -0.40 4.62 14.39
C LYS A 166 -0.74 3.43 13.50
N SER A 167 -0.73 3.67 12.19
CA SER A 167 -1.08 2.65 11.18
C SER A 167 0.12 2.38 10.27
N LEU A 168 0.36 1.09 10.01
CA LEU A 168 1.37 0.63 9.05
C LEU A 168 0.73 0.43 7.68
N PHE A 169 1.38 0.91 6.63
CA PHE A 169 0.98 0.75 5.23
C PHE A 169 2.10 0.05 4.46
N GLN A 170 1.75 -1.03 3.77
CA GLN A 170 2.66 -1.79 2.91
C GLN A 170 1.91 -2.27 1.66
N ALA A 171 2.65 -2.68 0.63
CA ALA A 171 2.12 -3.24 -0.59
C ALA A 171 2.12 -4.77 -0.56
N ASP A 172 3.25 -5.36 -0.96
CA ASP A 172 3.40 -6.78 -1.21
C ASP A 172 4.26 -7.50 -0.14
N LEU A 173 4.68 -6.79 0.93
CA LEU A 173 5.46 -7.39 2.01
C LEU A 173 4.78 -8.62 2.62
N PHE A 174 3.46 -8.54 2.82
CA PHE A 174 2.61 -9.72 3.02
C PHE A 174 1.14 -9.42 2.71
N PHE A 175 0.34 -10.46 2.52
CA PHE A 175 -1.07 -10.34 2.19
C PHE A 175 -1.97 -10.80 3.33
N ASN A 176 -3.25 -10.46 3.24
CA ASN A 176 -4.30 -11.02 4.09
C ASN A 176 -5.48 -11.50 3.24
N LEU A 177 -5.19 -12.37 2.26
CA LEU A 177 -6.19 -12.98 1.40
C LEU A 177 -6.83 -14.15 2.14
N ARG A 178 -8.10 -14.00 2.52
CA ARG A 178 -8.83 -15.03 3.26
C ARG A 178 -10.26 -15.17 2.75
N SER A 179 -10.79 -16.39 2.85
CA SER A 179 -12.19 -16.69 2.48
C SER A 179 -13.17 -16.50 3.64
N ASP A 180 -12.67 -16.41 4.87
CA ASP A 180 -13.44 -16.35 6.12
C ASP A 180 -13.67 -14.91 6.61
N ASP A 181 -13.31 -13.91 5.81
CA ASP A 181 -13.41 -12.50 6.19
C ASP A 181 -14.09 -11.65 5.09
N LYS A 182 -14.76 -10.58 5.52
CA LYS A 182 -15.39 -9.62 4.62
C LYS A 182 -14.34 -8.63 4.13
N ASN A 183 -13.88 -8.82 2.90
CA ASN A 183 -12.95 -7.93 2.24
C ASN A 183 -13.68 -7.01 1.24
N GLU A 184 -13.60 -5.69 1.44
CA GLU A 184 -14.22 -4.69 0.56
C GLU A 184 -13.73 -4.78 -0.89
N GLN A 185 -12.51 -5.29 -1.12
CA GLN A 185 -11.93 -5.50 -2.45
C GLN A 185 -12.71 -6.53 -3.28
N PHE A 186 -13.49 -7.39 -2.62
CA PHE A 186 -14.30 -8.44 -3.25
C PHE A 186 -15.79 -8.33 -2.90
N SER A 187 -16.25 -7.11 -2.66
CA SER A 187 -17.64 -6.81 -2.38
C SER A 187 -18.48 -6.70 -3.66
N LYS A 188 -19.81 -6.59 -3.49
CA LYS A 188 -20.73 -6.26 -4.58
C LYS A 188 -20.38 -4.95 -5.27
N ASP A 189 -20.02 -3.97 -4.48
CA ASP A 189 -19.71 -2.62 -4.96
C ASP A 189 -18.37 -2.58 -5.69
N SER A 190 -17.46 -3.53 -5.42
CA SER A 190 -16.22 -3.72 -6.19
C SER A 190 -16.39 -4.65 -7.41
N GLY A 191 -17.61 -5.13 -7.67
CA GLY A 191 -17.95 -5.89 -8.87
C GLY A 191 -18.09 -7.41 -8.71
N PHE A 192 -18.04 -7.94 -7.49
CA PHE A 192 -18.22 -9.37 -7.23
C PHE A 192 -19.68 -9.71 -6.90
N PRO A 193 -20.21 -10.90 -7.22
CA PRO A 193 -21.55 -11.26 -6.79
C PRO A 193 -21.65 -11.31 -5.26
N GLU A 194 -22.81 -10.94 -4.73
CA GLU A 194 -23.07 -10.99 -3.29
C GLU A 194 -22.95 -12.44 -2.76
N GLY A 195 -22.18 -12.63 -1.69
CA GLY A 195 -21.90 -13.97 -1.14
C GLY A 195 -21.00 -14.85 -2.02
N ALA A 196 -20.36 -14.32 -3.06
CA ALA A 196 -19.49 -15.10 -3.93
C ALA A 196 -18.28 -15.67 -3.18
N SER A 197 -17.97 -16.94 -3.45
CA SER A 197 -16.69 -17.53 -3.05
C SER A 197 -15.57 -17.03 -3.96
N VAL A 198 -14.83 -16.02 -3.48
CA VAL A 198 -13.81 -15.28 -4.23
C VAL A 198 -12.61 -16.15 -4.59
N PHE A 199 -12.21 -17.04 -3.68
CA PHE A 199 -11.00 -17.86 -3.83
C PHE A 199 -11.35 -19.29 -4.26
N THR A 200 -11.81 -19.42 -5.50
CA THR A 200 -12.15 -20.69 -6.17
C THR A 200 -11.37 -20.86 -7.47
N GLY A 201 -11.35 -22.08 -8.03
CA GLY A 201 -10.62 -22.38 -9.28
C GLY A 201 -9.15 -21.97 -9.20
N PHE A 202 -8.67 -21.20 -10.19
CA PHE A 202 -7.29 -20.67 -10.20
C PHE A 202 -6.98 -19.72 -9.04
N SER A 203 -7.99 -19.10 -8.41
CA SER A 203 -7.82 -18.24 -7.24
C SER A 203 -7.76 -19.02 -5.92
N TYR A 204 -8.06 -20.33 -5.92
CA TYR A 204 -8.09 -21.13 -4.69
C TYR A 204 -6.78 -21.08 -3.88
N PRO A 205 -5.57 -21.14 -4.48
CA PRO A 205 -4.34 -21.05 -3.71
C PRO A 205 -4.13 -19.69 -3.03
N ALA A 206 -4.71 -18.61 -3.56
CA ALA A 206 -4.48 -17.26 -3.06
C ALA A 206 -5.03 -17.06 -1.64
N LYS A 207 -6.07 -17.81 -1.22
CA LYS A 207 -6.59 -17.75 0.17
C LYS A 207 -5.59 -18.18 1.23
N TYR A 208 -4.50 -18.85 0.84
CA TYR A 208 -3.43 -19.24 1.75
C TYR A 208 -2.35 -18.17 1.89
N MET A 209 -2.44 -17.05 1.15
CA MET A 209 -1.55 -15.90 1.30
C MET A 209 -2.08 -14.98 2.41
N ASN A 210 -1.94 -15.44 3.65
CA ASN A 210 -2.30 -14.69 4.85
C ASN A 210 -1.39 -15.08 6.05
N PRO A 211 -1.34 -14.29 7.13
CA PRO A 211 -0.44 -14.52 8.26
C PRO A 211 -0.70 -15.82 9.04
N ASP A 212 -1.90 -16.39 8.98
CA ASP A 212 -2.25 -17.63 9.69
C ASP A 212 -1.85 -18.89 8.92
N SER A 213 -1.61 -18.77 7.63
CA SER A 213 -1.18 -19.87 6.77
C SER A 213 0.33 -20.08 6.83
N LYS A 214 0.77 -21.30 7.24
CA LYS A 214 2.19 -21.66 7.25
C LYS A 214 2.84 -21.54 5.85
N VAL A 215 2.12 -21.95 4.80
CA VAL A 215 2.59 -21.82 3.41
C VAL A 215 2.66 -20.36 2.99
N GLY A 216 1.63 -19.56 3.34
CA GLY A 216 1.62 -18.13 3.06
C GLY A 216 2.82 -17.44 3.70
N ARG A 217 3.03 -17.66 4.99
CA ARG A 217 4.19 -17.13 5.71
C ARG A 217 5.52 -17.52 5.06
N PHE A 218 5.67 -18.78 4.66
CA PHE A 218 6.88 -19.23 3.97
C PHE A 218 7.10 -18.46 2.66
N LEU A 219 6.07 -18.31 1.82
CA LEU A 219 6.16 -17.58 0.56
C LEU A 219 6.44 -16.09 0.77
N MET A 220 5.80 -15.47 1.75
CA MET A 220 5.98 -14.04 2.05
C MET A 220 7.36 -13.74 2.66
N ASN A 221 7.88 -14.62 3.53
CA ASN A 221 9.29 -14.50 3.99
C ASN A 221 10.28 -14.67 2.83
N LYS A 222 9.99 -15.59 1.90
CA LYS A 222 10.83 -15.79 0.71
C LYS A 222 10.78 -14.56 -0.22
N ALA A 223 9.59 -14.01 -0.47
CA ALA A 223 9.41 -12.82 -1.28
C ALA A 223 10.13 -11.61 -0.69
N ALA A 224 10.07 -11.44 0.64
CA ALA A 224 10.77 -10.40 1.37
C ALA A 224 12.27 -10.62 1.54
N ASN A 225 12.79 -11.81 1.19
CA ASN A 225 14.13 -12.24 1.55
C ASN A 225 14.45 -11.89 3.02
N SER A 226 13.56 -12.32 3.93
CA SER A 226 13.46 -11.76 5.28
C SER A 226 14.75 -11.87 6.11
N SER A 227 15.61 -12.84 5.81
CA SER A 227 16.93 -12.96 6.43
C SER A 227 17.88 -11.84 6.01
N ALA A 228 17.86 -11.43 4.73
CA ALA A 228 18.68 -10.33 4.22
C ALA A 228 18.10 -8.97 4.60
N ALA A 229 16.77 -8.84 4.62
CA ALA A 229 16.04 -7.64 5.02
C ALA A 229 15.82 -7.52 6.55
N ALA A 230 16.61 -8.25 7.35
CA ALA A 230 16.31 -8.46 8.77
C ALA A 230 16.29 -7.17 9.59
N GLU A 231 17.23 -6.26 9.33
CA GLU A 231 17.30 -4.98 10.04
C GLU A 231 16.10 -4.08 9.68
N GLY A 232 15.70 -4.06 8.41
CA GLY A 232 14.54 -3.31 7.94
C GLY A 232 13.25 -3.82 8.58
N ILE A 233 13.05 -5.14 8.61
CA ILE A 233 11.91 -5.78 9.29
C ILE A 233 11.89 -5.44 10.78
N LYS A 234 13.05 -5.43 11.45
CA LYS A 234 13.17 -5.02 12.86
C LYS A 234 12.83 -3.55 13.05
N ASN A 235 13.28 -2.67 12.17
CA ASN A 235 12.97 -1.25 12.22
C ASN A 235 11.48 -0.99 12.01
N ILE A 236 10.83 -1.69 11.08
CA ILE A 236 9.38 -1.64 10.90
C ILE A 236 8.67 -2.08 12.18
N TYR A 237 9.07 -3.21 12.78
CA TYR A 237 8.42 -3.77 13.96
C TYR A 237 8.59 -2.90 15.23
N LYS A 238 9.61 -2.04 15.28
CA LYS A 238 9.82 -1.09 16.38
C LYS A 238 8.76 0.02 16.39
N TRP A 239 8.14 0.35 15.26
CA TRP A 239 7.04 1.31 15.25
C TRP A 239 5.87 0.86 16.14
N ASP A 240 5.16 1.84 16.69
CA ASP A 240 4.03 1.63 17.58
C ASP A 240 2.71 1.58 16.80
N PHE A 241 2.61 0.66 15.83
CA PHE A 241 1.38 0.48 15.06
C PHE A 241 0.48 -0.61 15.64
N ASP A 242 -0.83 -0.38 15.56
CA ASP A 242 -1.87 -1.38 15.85
C ASP A 242 -2.61 -1.78 14.57
N ARG A 243 -3.00 -0.79 13.75
CA ARG A 243 -3.58 -1.04 12.44
C ARG A 243 -2.50 -1.38 11.41
N LEU A 244 -2.80 -2.33 10.53
CA LEU A 244 -1.94 -2.66 9.38
C LEU A 244 -2.78 -2.77 8.11
N VAL A 245 -2.42 -1.95 7.12
CA VAL A 245 -3.06 -1.83 5.81
C VAL A 245 -2.11 -2.34 4.73
N MET A 246 -2.62 -3.24 3.89
CA MET A 246 -1.90 -3.85 2.78
C MET A 246 -2.60 -3.54 1.47
N CYS A 247 -1.92 -3.67 0.32
CA CYS A 247 -2.58 -3.49 -0.97
C CYS A 247 -3.57 -4.62 -1.29
N HIS A 248 -3.31 -5.84 -0.80
CA HIS A 248 -4.07 -7.04 -1.14
C HIS A 248 -4.59 -7.79 0.10
N GLY A 249 -5.92 -7.91 0.22
CA GLY A 249 -6.58 -8.59 1.34
C GLY A 249 -7.24 -7.67 2.35
N SER A 250 -7.76 -8.23 3.44
CA SER A 250 -8.47 -7.47 4.48
C SER A 250 -7.52 -6.71 5.39
N VAL A 251 -7.92 -5.51 5.79
CA VAL A 251 -7.17 -4.67 6.75
C VAL A 251 -7.18 -5.30 8.14
N PHE A 252 -6.05 -5.27 8.83
CA PHE A 252 -6.02 -5.50 10.28
C PHE A 252 -6.35 -4.18 10.97
N GLU A 253 -7.61 -3.98 11.36
CA GLU A 253 -8.03 -2.77 12.08
C GLU A 253 -7.33 -2.63 13.44
N THR A 254 -7.08 -3.77 14.07
CA THR A 254 -6.29 -3.95 15.30
C THR A 254 -5.50 -5.25 15.18
N GLY A 255 -4.47 -5.42 16.01
CA GLY A 255 -3.67 -6.65 16.06
C GLY A 255 -2.69 -6.82 14.88
N GLY A 256 -2.40 -5.71 14.19
CA GLY A 256 -1.49 -5.69 13.04
C GLY A 256 -0.06 -6.06 13.44
N LYS A 257 0.36 -5.70 14.65
CA LYS A 257 1.69 -6.02 15.17
C LYS A 257 1.86 -7.52 15.39
N GLU A 258 0.84 -8.20 15.91
CA GLU A 258 0.79 -9.65 16.06
C GLU A 258 0.80 -10.35 14.71
N ALA A 259 0.05 -9.84 13.73
CA ALA A 259 0.07 -10.35 12.36
C ALA A 259 1.47 -10.22 11.73
N PHE A 260 2.11 -9.06 11.84
CA PHE A 260 3.46 -8.80 11.37
C PHE A 260 4.47 -9.74 12.04
N HIS A 261 4.42 -9.84 13.38
CA HIS A 261 5.28 -10.75 14.15
C HIS A 261 5.08 -12.20 13.72
N LYS A 262 3.83 -12.63 13.51
CA LYS A 262 3.51 -13.99 13.08
C LYS A 262 4.15 -14.31 11.73
N VAL A 263 4.15 -13.38 10.76
CA VAL A 263 4.82 -13.56 9.47
C VAL A 263 6.33 -13.64 9.66
N PHE A 264 6.95 -12.69 10.34
CA PHE A 264 8.42 -12.53 10.42
C PHE A 264 9.05 -13.07 11.70
N GLU A 265 8.37 -13.98 12.38
CA GLU A 265 8.73 -14.53 13.70
C GLU A 265 10.20 -14.97 13.78
N LYS A 266 10.72 -15.62 12.73
CA LYS A 266 12.10 -16.12 12.68
C LYS A 266 13.17 -15.04 12.75
N VAL A 267 12.85 -13.85 12.25
CA VAL A 267 13.76 -12.70 12.19
C VAL A 267 13.64 -11.86 13.47
N LEU A 268 12.42 -11.76 14.01
CA LEU A 268 12.11 -10.94 15.17
C LEU A 268 12.42 -11.61 16.52
N LYS A 269 12.49 -12.95 16.56
CA LYS A 269 12.95 -13.71 17.75
C LYS A 269 14.47 -13.68 17.97
N LYS A 270 15.24 -13.19 17.00
CA LYS A 270 16.71 -13.10 17.05
C LYS A 270 17.14 -11.69 17.40
#